data_AF-C5MBH0-F1
#
_entry.id   AF-C5MBH0-F1
#
_cell.length_a   1.000
_cell.length_b   1.000
_cell.length_c   1.000
_cell.angle_alpha   90.00
_cell.angle_beta   90.00
_cell.angle_gamma   90.00
#
_symmetry.space_group_name_H-M   'P 1'
#
loop_
_entity.id
_entity.type
_entity.pdbx_description
1 polymer ?
#
loop_
_entity_poly.entity_id
_entity_poly.type
_entity_poly.pdbx_seq_one_letter_code
_entity_poly.pdbx_strand_id
1 'polypeptide(L)'
;MFKVGYGGKESTILKKDHNSILFLCFCKFFARSKIGDYSHPKLVKKNFFWTKKITLYSIDIALSYHVKPMKKLGITLGLGVDIINSSRFQRLLTSKTTSFSQRLSKRILHPKHELPRFESMTNSRQVQFLTGSWAAKEAVFKTLDIEDQKKFSFNQWYRYHDPNGKPFIWNDNYGLRDEEFHLSISHDDSLIIATVLRQRVIDLS
;
A
#
# COMPACT_ATOMS: atom_id res chain seq x y z
N MET A 1 -22.36 -42.00 -0.01
CA MET A 1 -21.81 -42.17 1.35
C MET A 1 -20.35 -42.60 1.19
N PHE A 2 -19.44 -41.62 1.17
CA PHE A 2 -18.00 -41.85 1.04
C PHE A 2 -17.32 -41.23 2.26
N LYS A 3 -16.67 -42.10 3.06
CA LYS A 3 -15.84 -41.73 4.21
C LYS A 3 -14.50 -41.20 3.69
N VAL A 4 -14.09 -40.02 4.16
CA VAL A 4 -12.70 -39.58 4.12
C VAL A 4 -12.30 -39.30 5.56
N GLY A 5 -11.38 -40.12 6.08
CA GLY A 5 -10.86 -39.99 7.44
C GLY A 5 -9.74 -38.95 7.50
N TYR A 6 -9.78 -38.10 8.53
CA TYR A 6 -8.66 -37.29 8.95
C TYR A 6 -8.18 -37.80 10.31
N GLY A 7 -6.95 -38.31 10.34
CA GLY A 7 -6.27 -38.71 11.56
C GLY A 7 -5.81 -37.48 12.33
N GLY A 8 -6.26 -37.38 13.59
CA GLY A 8 -5.82 -36.36 14.53
C GLY A 8 -4.46 -36.71 15.15
N LYS A 9 -3.68 -35.67 15.45
CA LYS A 9 -2.73 -35.64 16.57
C LYS A 9 -2.85 -34.28 17.25
N GLU A 10 -3.17 -34.33 18.54
CA GLU A 10 -3.28 -33.19 19.44
C GLU A 10 -1.92 -32.64 19.87
N SER A 11 -1.90 -31.31 19.94
CA SER A 11 -1.21 -30.39 20.87
C SER A 11 0.21 -30.66 21.36
N THR A 12 1.04 -29.63 21.20
CA THR A 12 1.86 -29.15 22.32
C THR A 12 1.81 -27.63 22.37
N ILE A 13 1.22 -27.13 23.45
CA ILE A 13 1.12 -25.72 23.81
C ILE A 13 2.49 -25.28 24.35
N LEU A 14 3.16 -24.34 23.69
CA LEU A 14 4.30 -23.61 24.27
C LEU A 14 3.84 -22.20 24.67
N LYS A 15 3.97 -21.93 25.96
CA LYS A 15 3.61 -20.68 26.63
C LYS A 15 4.51 -19.52 26.18
N LYS A 16 3.88 -18.34 26.15
CA LYS A 16 4.43 -16.97 26.11
C LYS A 16 5.81 -16.82 26.75
N ASP A 17 6.69 -16.13 26.02
CA ASP A 17 7.66 -15.21 26.61
C ASP A 17 7.49 -13.81 25.98
N HIS A 18 7.21 -12.84 26.84
CA HIS A 18 7.26 -11.41 26.53
C HIS A 18 8.70 -10.93 26.67
N ASN A 19 9.06 -9.89 25.89
CA ASN A 19 10.27 -9.05 25.93
C ASN A 19 11.35 -9.35 24.89
N SER A 20 11.27 -8.70 23.74
CA SER A 20 12.39 -8.01 23.04
C SER A 20 11.80 -7.30 21.81
N ILE A 21 11.62 -5.98 21.83
CA ILE A 21 12.60 -4.95 21.40
C ILE A 21 12.87 -5.01 19.89
N LEU A 22 12.43 -3.94 19.21
CA LEU A 22 12.88 -3.38 17.93
C LEU A 22 13.13 -4.35 16.75
N PHE A 23 12.22 -4.37 15.79
CA PHE A 23 12.53 -4.75 14.41
C PHE A 23 12.44 -3.50 13.50
N LEU A 24 13.56 -2.79 13.42
CA LEU A 24 13.86 -1.80 12.40
C LEU A 24 15.32 -2.01 11.99
N CYS A 25 15.55 -2.70 10.87
CA CYS A 25 16.29 -2.12 9.74
C CYS A 25 16.45 -3.14 8.60
N PHE A 26 15.92 -2.76 7.44
CA PHE A 26 16.25 -3.31 6.15
C PHE A 26 17.60 -2.70 5.69
N CYS A 27 18.51 -3.54 5.21
CA CYS A 27 19.66 -3.25 4.34
C CYS A 27 20.67 -2.13 4.72
N LYS A 28 21.88 -2.54 5.14
CA LYS A 28 23.11 -2.22 4.38
C LYS A 28 24.31 -3.05 4.80
N PHE A 29 25.15 -3.33 3.80
CA PHE A 29 26.57 -3.65 3.87
C PHE A 29 26.98 -5.12 3.74
N PHE A 30 26.95 -5.56 2.49
CA PHE A 30 27.80 -6.63 1.96
C PHE A 30 29.27 -6.13 2.02
N ALA A 31 30.00 -6.53 3.07
CA ALA A 31 31.46 -6.45 3.09
C ALA A 31 32.03 -7.80 3.49
N ARG A 32 32.66 -8.40 2.50
CA ARG A 32 33.36 -9.69 2.52
C ARG A 32 34.66 -9.53 3.30
N SER A 33 34.83 -10.25 4.39
CA SER A 33 36.16 -10.60 4.90
C SER A 33 36.15 -12.04 5.43
N LYS A 34 37.16 -12.78 5.01
CA LYS A 34 37.41 -14.20 5.20
C LYS A 34 38.29 -14.40 6.46
N ILE A 35 38.16 -15.59 7.07
CA ILE A 35 39.13 -16.28 7.98
C ILE A 35 39.21 -15.65 9.39
N GLY A 36 39.19 -16.37 10.51
CA GLY A 36 39.19 -17.81 10.78
C GLY A 36 39.25 -18.07 12.30
N ASP A 37 39.10 -19.35 12.62
CA ASP A 37 39.47 -20.12 13.81
C ASP A 37 38.88 -19.89 15.22
N TYR A 38 38.42 -21.05 15.71
CA TYR A 38 38.11 -21.41 17.08
C TYR A 38 39.41 -21.53 17.91
N SER A 39 39.43 -20.96 19.11
CA SER A 39 39.92 -21.65 20.32
C SER A 39 39.79 -20.76 21.57
N HIS A 40 39.30 -21.38 22.65
CA HIS A 40 39.16 -20.80 23.98
C HIS A 40 40.48 -20.30 24.58
N PRO A 41 40.45 -19.20 25.36
CA PRO A 41 41.34 -19.04 26.50
C PRO A 41 40.59 -19.19 27.83
N LYS A 42 41.26 -19.90 28.74
CA LYS A 42 40.85 -20.34 30.06
C LYS A 42 40.49 -19.17 30.99
N LEU A 43 39.45 -19.41 31.79
CA LEU A 43 39.07 -18.64 32.98
C LEU A 43 40.27 -18.47 33.93
N VAL A 44 40.72 -17.23 34.12
CA VAL A 44 41.55 -16.84 35.26
C VAL A 44 40.66 -16.11 36.25
N LYS A 45 40.31 -16.79 37.34
CA LYS A 45 39.68 -16.17 38.51
C LYS A 45 40.71 -15.24 39.18
N LYS A 46 40.47 -13.94 39.14
CA LYS A 46 41.04 -13.01 40.12
C LYS A 46 39.89 -12.37 40.89
N ASN A 47 39.76 -12.79 42.14
CA ASN A 47 38.97 -12.11 43.15
C ASN A 47 39.59 -10.73 43.37
N PHE A 48 38.88 -9.67 43.00
CA PHE A 48 39.23 -8.32 43.41
C PHE A 48 37.99 -7.69 44.02
N PHE A 49 37.98 -7.70 45.36
CA PHE A 49 36.97 -7.10 46.20
C PHE A 49 37.31 -5.62 46.32
N TRP A 50 36.46 -4.74 45.78
CA TRP A 50 36.38 -3.34 46.22
C TRP A 50 34.92 -2.98 46.39
N THR A 51 34.51 -2.89 47.65
CA THR A 51 33.27 -2.24 48.06
C THR A 51 33.41 -0.74 47.80
N LYS A 52 32.74 -0.24 46.76
CA LYS A 52 32.48 1.19 46.61
C LYS A 52 30.98 1.41 46.42
N LYS A 53 30.43 2.23 47.33
CA LYS A 53 29.09 2.82 47.32
C LYS A 53 28.64 3.12 45.89
N ILE A 54 27.59 2.44 45.44
CA ILE A 54 26.82 2.85 44.26
C ILE A 54 25.93 3.99 44.72
N THR A 55 26.35 5.22 44.47
CA THR A 55 25.42 6.36 44.45
C THR A 55 24.52 6.15 43.25
N LEU A 56 23.23 5.87 43.49
CA LEU A 56 22.20 5.87 42.46
C LEU A 56 22.08 7.31 41.94
N TYR A 57 22.79 7.62 40.87
CA TYR A 57 22.41 8.73 40.01
C TYR A 57 21.14 8.29 39.29
N SER A 58 20.00 8.82 39.72
CA SER A 58 18.79 8.83 38.90
C SER A 58 19.14 9.61 37.62
N ILE A 59 19.46 8.88 36.55
CA ILE A 59 19.54 9.46 35.22
C ILE A 59 18.09 9.57 34.77
N ASP A 60 17.46 10.70 35.08
CA ASP A 60 16.22 11.12 34.42
C ASP A 60 16.57 11.43 32.96
N ILE A 61 16.54 10.41 32.11
CA ILE A 61 16.58 10.59 30.66
C ILE A 61 15.21 11.16 30.25
N ALA A 62 15.04 12.46 30.42
CA ALA A 62 13.99 13.22 29.78
C ALA A 62 14.27 13.21 28.25
N LEU A 63 13.82 12.16 27.58
CA LEU A 63 13.70 12.13 26.13
C LEU A 63 12.67 13.18 25.71
N SER A 64 13.14 14.42 25.54
CA SER A 64 12.39 15.50 24.92
C SER A 64 12.22 15.18 23.44
N TYR A 65 11.31 14.26 23.11
CA TYR A 65 10.82 14.09 21.76
C TYR A 65 9.97 15.31 21.44
N HIS A 66 10.55 16.25 20.70
CA HIS A 66 9.84 17.38 20.13
C HIS A 66 8.89 16.86 19.05
N VAL A 67 7.72 16.35 19.46
CA VAL A 67 6.65 15.96 18.54
C VAL A 67 6.14 17.24 17.91
N LYS A 68 6.44 17.45 16.63
CA LYS A 68 5.86 18.56 15.87
C LYS A 68 4.33 18.42 15.95
N PRO A 69 3.59 19.50 16.25
CA PRO A 69 2.13 19.43 16.30
C PRO A 69 1.60 19.00 14.93
N MET A 70 0.73 17.99 14.92
CA MET A 70 0.09 17.52 13.71
C MET A 70 -0.84 18.62 13.21
N LYS A 71 -0.59 19.11 11.99
CA LYS A 71 -1.42 20.15 11.36
C LYS A 71 -2.70 19.59 10.74
N LYS A 72 -2.70 18.31 10.38
CA LYS A 72 -3.83 17.65 9.72
C LYS A 72 -4.06 16.27 10.32
N LEU A 73 -5.32 15.87 10.43
CA LEU A 73 -5.75 14.54 10.83
C LEU A 73 -6.50 13.87 9.68
N GLY A 74 -6.04 12.70 9.25
CA GLY A 74 -6.74 11.86 8.29
C GLY A 74 -7.55 10.79 9.01
N ILE A 75 -8.87 10.77 8.81
CA ILE A 75 -9.77 9.71 9.28
C ILE A 75 -10.09 8.81 8.09
N THR A 76 -9.68 7.54 8.17
CA THR A 76 -10.02 6.56 7.13
C THR A 76 -11.52 6.29 7.09
N LEU A 77 -12.12 6.47 5.91
CA LEU A 77 -13.52 6.17 5.65
C LEU A 77 -13.71 4.84 4.93
N GLY A 78 -12.76 4.45 4.07
CA GLY A 78 -12.84 3.21 3.31
C GLY A 78 -11.54 2.79 2.64
N LEU A 79 -11.44 1.50 2.34
CA LEU A 79 -10.34 0.88 1.60
C LEU A 79 -10.90 0.02 0.47
N GLY A 80 -10.36 0.20 -0.73
CA GLY A 80 -10.74 -0.58 -1.90
C GLY A 80 -9.51 -1.14 -2.59
N VAL A 81 -9.62 -2.37 -3.07
CA VAL A 81 -8.56 -3.03 -3.86
C VAL A 81 -9.17 -3.72 -5.06
N ASP A 82 -8.50 -3.64 -6.20
CA ASP A 82 -8.86 -4.36 -7.41
C ASP A 82 -7.62 -4.91 -8.11
N ILE A 83 -7.73 -6.14 -8.63
CA ILE A 83 -6.68 -6.79 -9.40
C ILE A 83 -7.27 -7.29 -10.72
N ILE A 84 -6.54 -7.04 -11.80
CA ILE A 84 -7.00 -7.36 -13.14
C ILE A 84 -5.86 -7.83 -14.03
N ASN A 85 -6.17 -8.75 -14.95
CA ASN A 85 -5.25 -9.15 -16.01
C ASN A 85 -5.49 -8.34 -17.28
N SER A 86 -4.48 -7.59 -17.72
CA SER A 86 -4.49 -6.69 -18.88
C SER A 86 -4.73 -7.41 -20.21
N SER A 87 -4.48 -8.72 -20.29
CA SER A 87 -4.83 -9.53 -21.48
C SER A 87 -6.34 -9.49 -21.79
N ARG A 88 -7.21 -9.31 -20.77
CA ARG A 88 -8.66 -9.13 -20.96
C ARG A 88 -8.93 -7.86 -21.77
N PHE A 89 -8.27 -6.77 -21.42
CA PHE A 89 -8.40 -5.49 -22.12
C PHE A 89 -7.71 -5.50 -23.47
N GLN A 90 -6.57 -6.18 -23.61
CA GLN A 90 -5.90 -6.38 -24.89
C GLN A 90 -6.87 -7.00 -25.90
N ARG A 91 -7.53 -8.11 -25.54
CA ARG A 91 -8.52 -8.76 -26.40
C ARG A 91 -9.69 -7.86 -26.78
N LEU A 92 -10.17 -7.03 -25.84
CA LEU A 92 -11.29 -6.10 -26.09
C LEU A 92 -10.89 -4.95 -27.02
N LEU A 93 -9.65 -4.47 -26.91
CA LEU A 93 -9.11 -3.39 -27.75
C LEU A 93 -8.69 -3.89 -29.14
N THR A 94 -8.24 -5.14 -29.27
CA THR A 94 -7.86 -5.75 -30.57
C THR A 94 -9.03 -6.40 -31.31
N SER A 95 -10.21 -6.54 -30.69
CA SER A 95 -11.38 -7.16 -31.32
C SER A 95 -11.92 -6.33 -32.50
N LYS A 96 -12.49 -7.02 -33.49
CA LYS A 96 -12.69 -6.62 -34.90
C LYS A 96 -13.56 -5.38 -35.17
N THR A 97 -14.05 -4.65 -34.17
CA THR A 97 -14.88 -3.45 -34.40
C THR A 97 -14.34 -2.26 -33.61
N THR A 98 -13.72 -1.33 -34.33
CA THR A 98 -13.17 -0.06 -33.80
C THR A 98 -14.20 0.69 -32.94
N SER A 99 -15.48 0.63 -33.29
CA SER A 99 -16.55 1.29 -32.55
C SER A 99 -16.76 0.75 -31.12
N PHE A 100 -16.47 -0.52 -30.85
CA PHE A 100 -16.60 -1.07 -29.49
C PHE A 100 -15.50 -0.55 -28.58
N SER A 101 -14.24 -0.62 -29.03
CA SER A 101 -13.08 -0.11 -28.27
C SER A 101 -13.23 1.37 -27.92
N GLN A 102 -13.72 2.19 -28.85
CA GLN A 102 -13.98 3.61 -28.64
C GLN A 102 -15.09 3.85 -27.62
N ARG A 103 -16.21 3.12 -27.71
CA ARG A 103 -17.31 3.22 -26.74
C ARG A 103 -16.88 2.81 -25.33
N LEU A 104 -16.11 1.72 -25.22
CA LEU A 104 -15.58 1.25 -23.94
C LEU A 104 -14.63 2.29 -23.32
N SER A 105 -13.71 2.83 -24.12
CA SER A 105 -12.76 3.85 -23.66
C SER A 105 -13.48 5.11 -23.19
N LYS A 106 -14.52 5.57 -23.89
CA LYS A 106 -15.34 6.73 -23.48
C LYS A 106 -16.20 6.48 -22.24
N ARG A 107 -16.61 5.23 -22.00
CA ARG A 107 -17.34 4.83 -20.78
C ARG A 107 -16.41 4.81 -19.56
N ILE A 108 -15.16 4.40 -19.75
CA ILE A 108 -14.20 4.25 -18.64
C ILE A 108 -13.47 5.55 -18.37
N LEU A 109 -12.91 6.22 -19.38
CA LEU A 109 -11.95 7.31 -19.22
C LEU A 109 -12.62 8.67 -19.08
N HIS A 110 -12.04 9.53 -18.25
CA HIS A 110 -12.53 10.91 -18.12
C HIS A 110 -12.32 11.71 -19.41
N PRO A 111 -13.36 12.38 -19.93
CA PRO A 111 -13.33 13.01 -21.26
C PRO A 111 -12.29 14.13 -21.37
N LYS A 112 -11.97 14.81 -20.27
CA LYS A 112 -11.01 15.95 -20.27
C LYS A 112 -9.60 15.58 -19.81
N HIS A 113 -9.47 14.63 -18.88
CA HIS A 113 -8.22 14.41 -18.14
C HIS A 113 -7.47 13.15 -18.57
N GLU A 114 -8.19 12.13 -19.06
CA GLU A 114 -7.61 10.84 -19.44
C GLU A 114 -7.74 10.55 -20.94
N LEU A 115 -8.92 10.79 -21.52
CA LEU A 115 -9.23 10.40 -22.90
C LEU A 115 -8.28 11.03 -23.94
N PRO A 116 -7.98 12.34 -23.92
CA PRO A 116 -7.06 12.93 -24.90
C PRO A 116 -5.65 12.34 -24.83
N ARG A 117 -5.17 12.03 -23.61
CA ARG A 117 -3.87 11.38 -23.39
C ARG A 117 -3.90 9.95 -23.94
N PHE A 118 -4.95 9.19 -23.65
CA PHE A 118 -5.13 7.83 -24.13
C PHE A 118 -5.13 7.73 -25.67
N GLU A 119 -5.81 8.64 -26.36
CA GLU A 119 -5.88 8.64 -27.82
C GLU A 119 -4.52 8.91 -28.48
N SER A 120 -3.62 9.62 -27.80
CA SER A 120 -2.24 9.86 -28.27
C SER A 120 -1.25 8.71 -28.01
N MET A 121 -1.65 7.66 -27.29
CA MET A 121 -0.77 6.56 -26.90
C MET A 121 -0.71 5.43 -27.94
N THR A 122 0.41 4.71 -27.96
CA THR A 122 0.53 3.42 -28.69
C THR A 122 -0.43 2.37 -28.15
N ASN A 123 -0.82 1.38 -28.97
CA ASN A 123 -1.75 0.31 -28.58
C ASN A 123 -1.36 -0.41 -27.27
N SER A 124 -0.08 -0.75 -27.06
CA SER A 124 0.37 -1.43 -25.83
C SER A 124 0.18 -0.55 -24.59
N ARG A 125 0.46 0.75 -24.70
CA ARG A 125 0.23 1.73 -23.64
C ARG A 125 -1.25 2.03 -23.43
N GLN A 126 -2.06 2.02 -24.47
CA GLN A 126 -3.51 2.10 -24.34
C GLN A 126 -4.07 0.94 -23.50
N VAL A 127 -3.65 -0.30 -23.77
CA VAL A 127 -4.05 -1.48 -22.97
C VAL A 127 -3.70 -1.27 -21.50
N GLN A 128 -2.45 -0.92 -21.20
CA GLN A 128 -2.00 -0.73 -19.82
C GLN A 128 -2.74 0.44 -19.14
N PHE A 129 -2.89 1.56 -19.84
CA PHE A 129 -3.53 2.77 -19.32
C PHE A 129 -5.01 2.52 -19.00
N LEU A 130 -5.75 1.91 -19.92
CA LEU A 130 -7.18 1.62 -19.75
C LEU A 130 -7.40 0.58 -18.66
N THR A 131 -6.58 -0.47 -18.61
CA THR A 131 -6.63 -1.49 -17.56
C THR A 131 -6.35 -0.89 -16.18
N GLY A 132 -5.35 0.00 -16.08
CA GLY A 132 -5.07 0.72 -14.85
C GLY A 132 -6.19 1.69 -14.46
N SER A 133 -6.87 2.31 -15.42
CA SER A 133 -8.04 3.19 -15.14
C SER A 133 -9.22 2.39 -14.66
N TRP A 134 -9.42 1.20 -15.20
CA TRP A 134 -10.44 0.27 -14.70
C TRP A 134 -10.15 -0.12 -13.24
N ALA A 135 -8.97 -0.69 -12.97
CA ALA A 135 -8.62 -1.17 -11.63
C ALA A 135 -8.69 -0.05 -10.57
N ALA A 136 -8.16 1.13 -10.89
CA ALA A 136 -8.21 2.28 -10.01
C ALA A 136 -9.66 2.69 -9.67
N LYS A 137 -10.55 2.70 -10.66
CA LYS A 137 -11.95 3.15 -10.49
C LYS A 137 -12.82 2.09 -9.81
N GLU A 138 -12.57 0.82 -10.06
CA GLU A 138 -13.16 -0.29 -9.28
C GLU A 138 -12.72 -0.22 -7.81
N ALA A 139 -11.44 0.06 -7.56
CA ALA A 139 -10.96 0.28 -6.19
C ALA A 139 -11.64 1.48 -5.53
N VAL A 140 -11.87 2.59 -6.23
CA VAL A 140 -12.68 3.72 -5.71
C VAL A 140 -14.09 3.27 -5.37
N PHE A 141 -14.77 2.60 -6.30
CA PHE A 141 -16.15 2.16 -6.13
C PHE A 141 -16.33 1.38 -4.81
N LYS A 142 -15.37 0.51 -4.49
CA LYS A 142 -15.33 -0.28 -3.24
C LYS A 142 -15.15 0.55 -1.96
N THR A 143 -14.68 1.80 -2.06
CA THR A 143 -14.58 2.73 -0.91
C THR A 143 -15.82 3.59 -0.68
N LEU A 144 -16.73 3.64 -1.66
CA LEU A 144 -17.88 4.53 -1.63
C LEU A 144 -19.04 3.89 -0.85
N ASP A 145 -19.83 4.75 -0.20
CA ASP A 145 -21.07 4.35 0.44
C ASP A 145 -22.13 3.99 -0.60
N ILE A 146 -23.17 3.25 -0.19
CA ILE A 146 -24.22 2.74 -1.09
C ILE A 146 -24.87 3.86 -1.93
N GLU A 147 -25.09 5.04 -1.34
CA GLU A 147 -25.71 6.16 -2.06
C GLU A 147 -24.79 6.78 -3.11
N ASP A 148 -23.47 6.78 -2.88
CA ASP A 148 -22.48 7.25 -3.84
C ASP A 148 -22.23 6.21 -4.94
N GLN A 149 -22.25 4.92 -4.59
CA GLN A 149 -22.16 3.82 -5.56
C GLN A 149 -23.30 3.88 -6.59
N LYS A 150 -24.52 4.23 -6.18
CA LYS A 150 -25.67 4.38 -7.10
C LYS A 150 -25.48 5.49 -8.14
N LYS A 151 -24.70 6.53 -7.81
CA LYS A 151 -24.41 7.68 -8.67
C LYS A 151 -23.09 7.52 -9.42
N PHE A 152 -22.36 6.42 -9.19
CA PHE A 152 -21.02 6.23 -9.70
C PHE A 152 -21.00 6.09 -11.21
N SER A 153 -20.21 6.93 -11.88
CA SER A 153 -19.89 6.80 -13.29
C SER A 153 -18.37 6.83 -13.49
N PHE A 154 -17.83 5.77 -14.12
CA PHE A 154 -16.38 5.63 -14.34
C PHE A 154 -15.74 6.86 -14.98
N ASN A 155 -16.36 7.42 -16.02
CA ASN A 155 -15.83 8.57 -16.76
C ASN A 155 -15.92 9.91 -16.01
N GLN A 156 -16.44 9.94 -14.78
CA GLN A 156 -16.40 11.13 -13.92
C GLN A 156 -15.22 11.12 -12.94
N TRP A 157 -14.62 9.95 -12.73
CA TRP A 157 -13.42 9.79 -11.90
C TRP A 157 -12.18 9.75 -12.78
N TYR A 158 -11.04 10.22 -12.31
CA TYR A 158 -9.77 10.15 -13.04
C TYR A 158 -8.56 10.07 -12.13
N ARG A 159 -7.47 9.49 -12.64
CA ARG A 159 -6.17 9.56 -11.97
C ARG A 159 -5.52 10.92 -12.22
N TYR A 160 -4.94 11.47 -11.18
CA TYR A 160 -4.02 12.60 -11.29
C TYR A 160 -2.80 12.37 -10.40
N HIS A 161 -1.76 13.16 -10.61
CA HIS A 161 -0.59 13.15 -9.75
C HIS A 161 -0.47 14.54 -9.12
N ASP A 162 -0.09 14.58 -7.85
CA ASP A 162 0.27 15.83 -7.19
C ASP A 162 1.59 16.38 -7.80
N PRO A 163 2.02 17.60 -7.41
CA PRO A 163 3.29 18.16 -7.87
C PRO A 163 4.53 17.31 -7.52
N ASN A 164 4.44 16.42 -6.55
CA ASN A 164 5.50 15.50 -6.15
C ASN A 164 5.44 14.15 -6.90
N GLY A 165 4.47 13.98 -7.82
CA GLY A 165 4.27 12.75 -8.57
C GLY A 165 3.49 11.67 -7.82
N LYS A 166 2.96 11.95 -6.62
CA LYS A 166 2.14 11.00 -5.86
C LYS A 166 0.78 10.82 -6.55
N PRO A 167 0.35 9.57 -6.83
CA PRO A 167 -0.91 9.33 -7.51
C PRO A 167 -2.12 9.46 -6.58
N PHE A 168 -3.19 10.06 -7.11
CA PHE A 168 -4.48 10.24 -6.48
C PHE A 168 -5.60 9.97 -7.47
N ILE A 169 -6.82 9.87 -6.95
CA ILE A 169 -8.03 9.86 -7.76
C ILE A 169 -8.88 11.08 -7.42
N TRP A 170 -9.47 11.68 -8.45
CA TRP A 170 -10.35 12.83 -8.34
C TRP A 170 -11.66 12.62 -9.11
N ASN A 171 -12.66 13.41 -8.74
CA ASN A 171 -13.90 13.60 -9.48
C ASN A 171 -14.34 15.05 -9.30
N ASP A 172 -14.45 15.78 -10.41
CA ASP A 172 -14.75 17.22 -10.40
C ASP A 172 -16.12 17.56 -9.75
N ASN A 173 -17.03 16.59 -9.70
CA ASN A 173 -18.38 16.74 -9.20
C ASN A 173 -18.61 16.03 -7.85
N TYR A 174 -17.57 15.46 -7.23
CA TYR A 174 -17.72 14.81 -5.93
C TYR A 174 -17.81 15.87 -4.83
N GLY A 175 -18.95 15.90 -4.13
CA GLY A 175 -19.39 17.05 -3.33
C GLY A 175 -18.67 17.26 -1.99
N LEU A 176 -17.79 16.35 -1.57
CA LEU A 176 -17.15 16.38 -0.26
C LEU A 176 -15.71 16.89 -0.39
N ARG A 177 -15.52 18.18 -0.06
CA ARG A 177 -14.23 18.88 -0.20
C ARG A 177 -13.18 18.45 0.82
N ASP A 178 -13.60 17.80 1.90
CA ASP A 178 -12.76 17.30 2.97
C ASP A 178 -12.36 15.83 2.75
N GLU A 179 -12.73 15.20 1.63
CA GLU A 179 -12.36 13.81 1.34
C GLU A 179 -11.27 13.70 0.27
N GLU A 180 -10.33 12.78 0.50
CA GLU A 180 -9.24 12.48 -0.40
C GLU A 180 -9.20 10.98 -0.73
N PHE A 181 -8.84 10.66 -1.97
CA PHE A 181 -8.68 9.30 -2.46
C PHE A 181 -7.21 9.07 -2.84
N HIS A 182 -6.44 8.49 -1.91
CA HIS A 182 -5.04 8.13 -2.14
C HIS A 182 -5.01 6.86 -2.97
N LEU A 183 -4.29 6.88 -4.09
CA LEU A 183 -4.14 5.72 -4.97
C LEU A 183 -2.74 5.14 -4.80
N SER A 184 -2.65 3.82 -4.79
CA SER A 184 -1.45 3.06 -5.10
C SER A 184 -1.77 2.12 -6.26
N ILE A 185 -0.94 2.10 -7.29
CA ILE A 185 -1.10 1.23 -8.44
C ILE A 185 0.23 0.57 -8.75
N SER A 186 0.20 -0.73 -9.01
CA SER A 186 1.37 -1.52 -9.40
C SER A 186 1.00 -2.45 -10.54
N HIS A 187 2.00 -2.85 -11.30
CA HIS A 187 1.84 -3.82 -12.37
C HIS A 187 2.99 -4.82 -12.36
N ASP A 188 2.69 -6.07 -12.70
CA ASP A 188 3.66 -7.14 -12.93
C ASP A 188 3.19 -7.95 -14.13
N ASP A 189 3.99 -7.96 -15.20
CA ASP A 189 3.63 -8.51 -16.51
C ASP A 189 2.21 -8.08 -16.96
N SER A 190 1.26 -9.01 -16.94
CA SER A 190 -0.13 -8.79 -17.32
C SER A 190 -1.03 -8.44 -16.13
N LEU A 191 -0.58 -8.57 -14.89
CA LEU A 191 -1.34 -8.23 -13.70
C LEU A 191 -1.19 -6.75 -13.36
N ILE A 192 -2.33 -6.10 -13.08
CA ILE A 192 -2.40 -4.75 -12.54
C ILE A 192 -3.20 -4.80 -11.26
N ILE A 193 -2.67 -4.20 -10.20
CA ILE A 193 -3.35 -4.04 -8.92
C ILE A 193 -3.46 -2.56 -8.59
N ALA A 194 -4.64 -2.14 -8.12
CA ALA A 194 -4.87 -0.81 -7.61
C ALA A 194 -5.46 -0.89 -6.19
N THR A 195 -5.00 -0.01 -5.31
CA THR A 195 -5.49 0.15 -3.95
C THR A 195 -5.83 1.61 -3.72
N VAL A 196 -7.02 1.87 -3.17
CA VAL A 196 -7.51 3.21 -2.88
C VAL A 196 -7.86 3.31 -1.40
N LEU A 197 -7.30 4.33 -0.74
CA LEU A 197 -7.68 4.75 0.60
C LEU A 197 -8.52 6.02 0.49
N ARG A 198 -9.77 5.96 0.91
CA ARG A 198 -10.66 7.11 1.08
C ARG A 198 -10.53 7.60 2.52
N GLN A 199 -10.15 8.86 2.69
CA GLN A 199 -10.02 9.48 4.01
C GLN A 199 -10.70 10.84 4.06
N ARG A 200 -11.21 11.21 5.23
CA ARG A 200 -11.58 12.59 5.56
C ARG A 200 -10.38 13.30 6.16
N VAL A 201 -10.06 14.50 5.68
CA VAL A 201 -8.98 15.33 6.19
C VAL A 201 -9.56 16.47 7.01
N ILE A 202 -9.20 16.51 8.29
CA ILE A 202 -9.55 17.58 9.22
C ILE A 202 -8.31 18.45 9.40
N ASP A 203 -8.42 19.74 9.11
CA ASP A 203 -7.40 20.70 9.47
C ASP A 203 -7.49 21.00 10.97
N LEU A 204 -6.36 20.89 11.67
CA LEU A 204 -6.27 21.14 13.11
C LEU A 204 -5.64 22.51 13.42
N SER A 205 -5.40 23.32 12.39
CA SER A 205 -4.81 24.66 12.47
C SER A 205 -5.70 25.68 13.17
#